data_AF-A0A1G3HH38-F1
#
_entry.id   AF-A0A1G3HH38-F1
#
_cell.length_a   1.000
_cell.length_b   1.000
_cell.length_c   1.000
_cell.angle_alpha   90.00
_cell.angle_beta   90.00
_cell.angle_gamma   90.00
#
_symmetry.space_group_name_H-M   'P 1'
#
loop_
_entity.id
_entity.type
_entity.pdbx_description
1 polymer ?
#
loop_
_entity_poly.entity_id
_entity_poly.type
_entity_poly.pdbx_seq_one_letter_code
_entity_poly.pdbx_strand_id
1 'polypeptide(L)' 'MKHTAKCPKCEATVSSIKFEVVDIAEHGQTIALGGLYLCPDCNTILGVGLHPEALVSDIVERLKA' A
#
# COMPACT_ATOMS: atom_id res chain seq x y z
N MET A 1 4.81 -20.85 -13.69
CA MET A 1 5.11 -19.66 -14.51
C MET A 1 5.57 -18.54 -13.59
N LYS A 2 6.74 -17.93 -13.83
CA LYS A 2 7.08 -16.65 -13.17
C LYS A 2 6.31 -15.58 -13.92
N HIS A 3 5.26 -15.01 -13.31
CA HIS A 3 4.64 -13.81 -13.84
C HIS A 3 5.67 -12.69 -13.73
N THR A 4 6.30 -12.30 -14.83
CA THR A 4 7.14 -11.10 -14.88
C THR A 4 6.20 -9.91 -14.86
N ALA A 5 5.88 -9.43 -13.65
CA ALA A 5 5.09 -8.22 -13.49
C ALA A 5 5.88 -7.05 -14.08
N LYS A 6 5.29 -6.34 -15.02
CA LYS A 6 5.82 -5.08 -15.56
C LYS A 6 5.01 -3.92 -14.99
N CYS A 7 5.67 -2.79 -14.77
CA CYS A 7 4.99 -1.56 -14.44
C CYS A 7 4.11 -1.13 -15.62
N PRO A 8 2.82 -0.81 -15.42
CA PRO A 8 1.93 -0.42 -16.51
C PRO A 8 2.24 0.97 -17.10
N LYS A 9 3.10 1.77 -16.43
CA LYS A 9 3.48 3.12 -16.91
C LYS A 9 4.84 3.16 -17.60
N CYS A 10 5.88 2.57 -17.00
CA CYS A 10 7.25 2.64 -17.51
C CYS A 10 7.76 1.32 -18.10
N GLU A 11 6.95 0.26 -18.07
CA GLU A 11 7.25 -1.09 -18.56
C GLU A 11 8.45 -1.79 -17.88
N ALA A 12 9.09 -1.15 -16.89
CA ALA A 12 10.15 -1.74 -16.10
C ALA A 12 9.65 -3.01 -15.40
N THR A 13 10.52 -4.02 -15.30
CA THR A 13 10.23 -5.24 -14.55
C THR A 13 10.13 -4.90 -13.06
N VAL A 14 8.99 -5.20 -12.45
CA VAL A 14 8.76 -4.97 -11.02
C VAL A 14 9.33 -6.16 -10.24
N SER A 15 10.57 -6.04 -9.78
CA SER A 15 11.24 -7.02 -8.89
C SER A 15 11.16 -6.63 -7.41
N SER A 16 10.85 -5.38 -7.13
CA SER A 16 10.62 -4.84 -5.79
C SER A 16 9.55 -3.73 -5.87
N ILE A 17 9.01 -3.36 -4.72
CA ILE A 17 8.01 -2.30 -4.58
C ILE A 17 8.50 -1.28 -3.56
N LYS A 18 8.23 0.00 -3.82
CA LYS A 18 8.39 1.07 -2.83
C LYS A 18 7.06 1.21 -2.07
N PHE A 19 7.12 1.34 -0.76
CA PHE A 19 5.95 1.51 0.10
C PHE A 19 5.97 2.91 0.73
N GLU A 20 4.85 3.62 0.67
CA GLU A 20 4.67 4.92 1.32
C GLU A 20 3.40 4.92 2.16
N VAL A 21 3.50 5.41 3.39
CA VAL A 21 2.34 5.56 4.30
C VAL A 21 1.55 6.79 3.89
N VAL A 22 0.22 6.66 3.85
CA VAL A 22 -0.70 7.75 3.51
C VAL A 22 -1.91 7.75 4.42
N ASP A 23 -2.55 8.91 4.57
CA ASP A 23 -3.85 9.00 5.22
C ASP A 23 -4.96 8.52 4.28
N ILE A 24 -5.82 7.64 4.77
CA ILE A 24 -7.10 7.32 4.13
C ILE A 24 -8.11 8.28 4.71
N ALA A 25 -8.63 9.16 3.88
CA ALA A 25 -9.59 10.17 4.28
C ALA A 25 -10.97 9.95 3.62
N GLU A 26 -12.02 10.14 4.42
CA GLU A 26 -13.40 10.20 3.97
C GLU A 26 -13.98 11.55 4.42
N HIS A 27 -14.61 12.29 3.50
CA HIS A 27 -15.13 13.64 3.76
C HIS A 27 -14.13 14.63 4.38
N GLY A 28 -12.84 14.50 4.04
CA GLY A 28 -11.77 15.37 4.53
C GLY A 28 -11.28 15.06 5.95
N GLN A 29 -11.77 13.97 6.56
CA GLN A 29 -11.28 13.47 7.84
C GLN A 29 -10.48 12.18 7.62
N THR A 30 -9.31 12.08 8.23
CA THR A 30 -8.52 10.85 8.24
C THR A 30 -9.24 9.79 9.07
N ILE A 31 -9.59 8.67 8.43
CA ILE A 31 -10.31 7.55 9.06
C ILE A 31 -9.39 6.35 9.32
N ALA A 32 -8.27 6.24 8.60
CA ALA A 32 -7.30 5.15 8.77
C ALA A 32 -5.94 5.52 8.16
N LEU A 33 -4.91 4.74 8.50
CA LEU A 33 -3.63 4.75 7.80
C LEU A 33 -3.63 3.69 6.69
N GLY A 34 -3.23 4.13 5.50
CA GLY A 34 -3.05 3.32 4.31
C GLY A 34 -1.59 3.23 3.89
N GLY A 35 -1.38 2.45 2.84
CA GLY A 35 -0.11 2.28 2.17
C GLY A 35 -0.27 2.33 0.65
N LEU A 36 0.61 3.05 -0.01
CA LEU A 36 0.77 3.04 -1.46
C LEU A 36 1.88 2.07 -1.85
N TYR A 37 1.57 1.16 -2.76
CA TYR A 37 2.57 0.33 -3.42
C TYR A 37 2.98 1.01 -4.72
N LEU A 38 4.22 1.45 -4.80
CA LEU A 38 4.75 2.24 -5.91
C LEU A 38 5.77 1.44 -6.72
N CYS A 39 5.79 1.66 -8.03
CA CYS A 39 6.88 1.23 -8.89
C CYS A 39 8.17 1.94 -8.45
N PRO A 40 9.28 1.19 -8.21
CA PRO A 40 10.52 1.79 -7.71
C PRO A 40 11.18 2.73 -8.73
N ASP A 41 10.96 2.52 -10.02
CA ASP A 41 11.62 3.31 -11.08
C ASP A 41 10.91 4.63 -11.38
N CYS A 42 9.57 4.65 -11.35
CA CYS A 42 8.79 5.81 -11.82
C CYS A 42 7.73 6.30 -10.82
N ASN A 43 7.67 5.73 -9.62
CA ASN A 43 6.71 6.04 -8.56
C ASN A 43 5.22 5.92 -8.96
N THR A 44 4.91 5.16 -10.01
CA THR A 44 3.52 4.87 -10.37
C THR A 44 2.85 4.06 -9.27
N ILE A 45 1.64 4.44 -8.86
CA ILE A 45 0.83 3.66 -7.93
C ILE A 45 0.43 2.35 -8.61
N LEU A 46 0.91 1.23 -8.07
CA LEU A 46 0.60 -0.13 -8.47
C LEU A 46 -0.56 -0.71 -7.65
N GLY A 47 -0.81 -0.15 -6.46
CA GLY A 47 -1.92 -0.53 -5.61
C GLY A 47 -1.98 0.32 -4.35
N VAL A 48 -3.10 0.17 -3.63
CA VAL A 48 -3.36 0.80 -2.35
C VAL A 48 -3.90 -0.24 -1.38
N GLY A 49 -3.62 -0.09 -0.08
CA GLY A 49 -4.14 -0.98 0.95
C GLY A 49 -4.10 -0.34 2.33
N LEU A 50 -4.68 -1.00 3.33
CA LEU A 50 -4.52 -0.62 4.73
C LEU A 50 -3.07 -0.82 5.17
N HIS A 51 -2.58 0.05 6.06
CA HIS A 51 -1.26 -0.12 6.63
C HIS A 51 -1.20 -1.43 7.45
N PRO A 52 -0.35 -2.41 7.08
CA PRO A 52 -0.41 -3.76 7.66
C PRO A 52 -0.24 -3.78 9.18
N GLU A 53 0.72 -3.01 9.69
CA GLU A 53 0.99 -2.95 11.13
C GLU A 53 -0.13 -2.24 11.90
N ALA A 54 -0.75 -1.23 11.29
CA ALA A 54 -1.85 -0.50 11.93
C ALA A 54 -3.10 -1.40 12.01
N LEU A 55 -3.37 -2.16 10.94
CA LEU A 55 -4.45 -3.13 10.91
C LEU A 55 -4.24 -4.24 11.94
N VAL A 56 -3.02 -4.79 12.05
CA VAL A 56 -2.72 -5.82 13.06
C VAL A 56 -2.89 -5.26 14.48
N SER A 57 -2.41 -4.04 14.75
CA SER A 57 -2.57 -3.40 16.06
C SER A 57 -4.06 -3.21 16.43
N ASP A 58 -4.86 -2.68 15.51
CA ASP A 58 -6.31 -2.48 15.71
C ASP A 58 -7.04 -3.80 15.99
N ILE A 59 -6.72 -4.88 15.25
CA ILE A 59 -7.29 -6.21 15.49
C ILE A 59 -6.92 -6.72 16.89
N VAL A 60 -5.66 -6.59 17.30
CA VAL A 60 -5.19 -7.05 18.62
C VAL A 60 -5.85 -6.28 19.75
N GLU A 61 -6.04 -4.98 19.60
CA GLU A 61 -6.72 -4.15 20.60
C GLU A 61 -8.19 -4.55 20.77
N ARG A 62 -8.90 -4.78 19.66
CA ARG A 62 -10.31 -5.23 19.68
C ARG A 62 -10.51 -6.59 20.35
N LEU A 63 -9.53 -7.49 20.24
CA LEU A 63 -9.60 -8.82 20.87
C LEU A 63 -9.32 -8.81 22.38
N LYS A 64 -8.78 -7.70 22.92
CA LYS A 64 -8.52 -7.54 24.37
C LYS A 64 -9.68 -6.87 25.12
N ALA A 65 -10.63 -6.30 24.40
CA ALA A 65 -11.83 -5.66 24.96
C ALA A 65 -12.91 -6.69 25.28
#